data_AF-E1X1D6-F1
#
_entry.id   AF-E1X1D6-F1
#
_cell.length_a   1.000
_cell.length_b   1.000
_cell.length_c   1.000
_cell.angle_alpha   90.00
_cell.angle_beta   90.00
_cell.angle_gamma   90.00
#
_symmetry.space_group_name_H-M   'P 1'
#
loop_
_entity.id
_entity.type
_entity.pdbx_description
1 polymer ?
#
loop_
_entity_poly.entity_id
_entity_poly.type
_entity_poly.pdbx_seq_one_letter_code
_entity_poly.pdbx_strand_id
1 'polypeptide(L)'
;MANRHGSYNEVLSEKFNDKEYAREYLLNLVNEEELSLEDAISEVIKAMSLTKFAKLSGQSISQTSDFISKRQRWSSDKLIKITKKVFDLQVKLTIESSDYKSKAS
;
A
#
# COMPACT_ATOMS: atom_id res chain seq x y z
N MET A 1 15.58 -27.26 13.78
CA MET A 1 15.71 -25.83 13.42
C MET A 1 14.66 -25.52 12.35
N ALA A 2 13.61 -24.79 12.72
CA ALA A 2 12.42 -24.62 11.90
C ALA A 2 12.60 -23.47 10.89
N ASN A 3 13.24 -23.76 9.76
CA ASN A 3 13.27 -22.87 8.59
C ASN A 3 11.93 -22.92 7.83
N ARG A 4 10.82 -22.57 8.49
CA ARG A 4 9.48 -22.51 7.87
C ARG A 4 9.02 -21.10 7.50
N HIS A 5 9.81 -20.07 7.84
CA HIS A 5 9.43 -18.66 7.66
C HIS A 5 9.94 -18.00 6.37
N GLY A 6 10.78 -18.69 5.57
CA GLY A 6 11.26 -18.20 4.28
C GLY A 6 10.26 -18.43 3.13
N SER A 7 9.53 -19.54 3.17
CA SER A 7 8.71 -20.01 2.05
C SER A 7 7.42 -19.21 1.82
N TYR A 8 6.79 -18.66 2.86
CA TYR A 8 5.53 -17.92 2.69
C TYR A 8 5.75 -16.52 2.10
N ASN A 9 6.80 -15.83 2.56
CA ASN A 9 7.16 -14.51 2.04
C ASN A 9 7.72 -14.58 0.61
N GLU A 10 8.47 -15.62 0.24
CA GLU A 10 8.95 -15.80 -1.14
C GLU A 10 7.80 -15.96 -2.12
N VAL A 11 6.87 -16.89 -1.85
CA VAL A 11 5.72 -17.16 -2.73
C VAL A 11 4.81 -15.94 -2.87
N LEU A 12 4.61 -15.18 -1.79
CA LEU A 12 3.84 -13.94 -1.85
C LEU A 12 4.58 -12.87 -2.67
N SER A 13 5.90 -12.72 -2.46
CA SER A 13 6.70 -11.75 -3.20
C SER A 13 6.76 -12.04 -4.70
N GLU A 14 6.75 -13.33 -5.08
CA GLU A 14 6.71 -13.77 -6.48
C GLU A 14 5.40 -13.38 -7.17
N LYS A 15 4.26 -13.51 -6.47
CA LYS A 15 2.95 -13.06 -6.98
C LYS A 15 2.92 -11.55 -7.24
N PHE A 16 3.61 -10.76 -6.42
CA PHE A 16 3.78 -9.32 -6.68
C PHE A 16 4.69 -9.00 -7.87
N ASN A 17 5.26 -9.98 -8.60
CA ASN A 17 5.86 -9.70 -9.91
C ASN A 17 4.76 -9.40 -10.95
N ASP A 18 3.55 -9.89 -10.70
CA ASP A 18 2.37 -9.53 -11.47
C ASP A 18 1.81 -8.18 -10.99
N LYS A 19 1.72 -7.24 -11.92
CA LYS A 19 1.17 -5.91 -11.69
C LYS A 19 -0.33 -5.97 -11.40
N GLU A 20 -1.04 -6.94 -11.97
CA GLU A 20 -2.48 -7.14 -11.72
C GLU A 20 -2.71 -7.60 -10.28
N TYR A 21 -1.94 -8.56 -9.79
CA TYR A 21 -2.02 -8.99 -8.39
C TYR A 21 -1.75 -7.84 -7.42
N ALA A 22 -0.70 -7.04 -7.69
CA ALA A 22 -0.37 -5.88 -6.84
C ALA A 22 -1.50 -4.84 -6.80
N ARG A 23 -2.18 -4.65 -7.94
CA ARG A 23 -3.33 -3.75 -8.09
C ARG A 23 -4.53 -4.28 -7.31
N GLU A 24 -4.92 -5.53 -7.52
CA GLU A 24 -6.06 -6.14 -6.84
C GLU A 24 -5.86 -6.17 -5.33
N TYR A 25 -4.65 -6.50 -4.88
CA TYR A 25 -4.31 -6.49 -3.47
C TYR A 25 -4.49 -5.11 -2.84
N LEU A 26 -4.02 -4.03 -3.50
CA LEU A 26 -4.25 -2.67 -2.99
C LEU A 26 -5.74 -2.30 -2.96
N LEU A 27 -6.50 -2.67 -4.00
CA LEU A 27 -7.94 -2.39 -4.06
C LEU A 27 -8.69 -3.12 -2.95
N ASN A 28 -8.32 -4.37 -2.65
CA ASN A 28 -8.90 -5.14 -1.57
C ASN A 28 -8.69 -4.45 -0.21
N LEU A 29 -7.46 -4.03 0.08
CA LEU A 29 -7.12 -3.32 1.32
C LEU A 29 -7.92 -2.01 1.49
N VAL A 30 -8.11 -1.25 0.40
CA VAL A 30 -8.83 0.04 0.47
C VAL A 30 -10.34 -0.16 0.55
N ASN A 31 -10.90 -1.10 -0.21
CA ASN A 31 -12.36 -1.21 -0.37
C ASN A 31 -13.00 -2.20 0.60
N GLU A 32 -12.34 -3.33 0.91
CA GLU A 32 -12.90 -4.36 1.78
C GLU A 32 -12.40 -4.21 3.23
N GLU A 33 -11.13 -3.85 3.42
CA GLU A 33 -10.55 -3.62 4.74
C GLU A 33 -10.64 -2.16 5.20
N GLU A 34 -11.19 -1.27 4.36
CA GLU A 34 -11.39 0.16 4.63
C GLU A 34 -10.11 0.88 5.11
N LEU A 35 -8.93 0.40 4.69
CA LEU A 35 -7.66 1.02 5.05
C LEU A 35 -7.49 2.36 4.34
N SER A 36 -6.85 3.29 5.04
CA SER A 36 -6.36 4.51 4.40
C SER A 36 -5.39 4.14 3.28
N LEU A 37 -5.35 4.95 2.21
CA LEU A 37 -4.40 4.71 1.11
C LEU A 37 -2.94 4.62 1.59
N GLU A 38 -2.58 5.36 2.64
CA GLU A 38 -1.24 5.35 3.24
C GLU A 38 -0.92 4.00 3.92
N ASP A 39 -1.86 3.49 4.73
CA ASP A 39 -1.70 2.21 5.41
C ASP A 39 -1.77 1.04 4.42
N ALA A 40 -2.67 1.10 3.44
CA ALA A 40 -2.80 0.08 2.41
C ALA A 40 -1.51 -0.06 1.57
N ILE A 41 -0.90 1.06 1.16
CA ILE A 41 0.40 1.04 0.46
C ILE A 41 1.49 0.45 1.38
N SER A 42 1.46 0.74 2.68
CA SER A 42 2.43 0.18 3.63
C SER A 42 2.32 -1.34 3.73
N GLU A 43 1.11 -1.90 3.77
CA GLU A 43 0.89 -3.35 3.77
C GLU A 43 1.34 -4.00 2.45
N VAL A 44 1.07 -3.35 1.31
CA VAL A 44 1.58 -3.82 0.01
C VAL A 44 3.11 -3.87 0.00
N ILE A 45 3.80 -2.85 0.53
CA ILE A 45 5.27 -2.85 0.57
C ILE A 45 5.81 -3.99 1.44
N LYS A 46 5.18 -4.25 2.60
CA LYS A 46 5.54 -5.38 3.47
C LYS A 46 5.37 -6.72 2.75
N ALA A 47 4.29 -6.87 2.00
CA ALA A 47 3.95 -8.09 1.29
C ALA A 47 4.84 -8.34 0.05
N MET A 48 5.22 -7.28 -0.68
CA MET A 48 6.06 -7.40 -1.89
C MET A 48 7.56 -7.30 -1.66
N SER A 49 7.99 -6.86 -0.48
CA SER A 49 9.33 -6.40 -0.11
C SER A 49 9.68 -4.94 -0.47
N LEU A 50 10.43 -4.33 0.44
CA LEU A 50 10.84 -2.92 0.37
C LEU A 50 11.73 -2.61 -0.84
N THR A 51 12.67 -3.50 -1.16
CA THR A 51 13.61 -3.35 -2.29
C THR A 51 12.88 -3.36 -3.63
N LYS A 52 11.91 -4.27 -3.78
CA LYS A 52 11.09 -4.41 -5.00
C LYS A 52 10.20 -3.20 -5.20
N PHE A 53 9.51 -2.76 -4.15
CA PHE A 53 8.68 -1.56 -4.22
C PHE A 53 9.51 -0.34 -4.61
N ALA A 54 10.64 -0.10 -3.93
CA ALA A 54 11.53 1.03 -4.19
C ALA A 54 11.95 1.10 -5.67
N LYS A 55 12.26 -0.05 -6.28
CA LYS A 55 12.59 -0.17 -7.71
C LYS A 55 11.40 0.22 -8.61
N LEU A 56 10.19 -0.30 -8.33
CA LEU A 56 8.99 -0.02 -9.12
C LEU A 56 8.54 1.45 -8.99
N SER A 57 8.56 1.99 -7.77
CA SER A 57 8.17 3.38 -7.50
C SER A 57 9.26 4.38 -7.94
N GLY A 58 10.51 3.94 -8.10
CA GLY A 58 11.67 4.82 -8.30
C GLY A 58 11.97 5.67 -7.06
N GLN A 59 11.71 5.13 -5.87
CA GLN A 59 12.07 5.75 -4.58
C GLN A 59 13.34 5.10 -4.06
N SER A 60 14.04 5.76 -3.13
CA SER A 60 15.13 5.08 -2.42
C SER A 60 14.57 4.07 -1.41
N ILE A 61 15.36 3.03 -1.12
CA ILE A 61 15.09 2.07 -0.04
C ILE A 61 14.92 2.83 1.29
N SER A 62 15.77 3.81 1.58
CA SER A 62 15.65 4.64 2.79
C SER A 62 14.29 5.34 2.86
N GLN A 63 13.89 6.05 1.82
CA GLN A 63 12.62 6.79 1.79
C GLN A 63 11.41 5.87 1.94
N THR A 64 11.49 4.66 1.39
CA THR A 64 10.45 3.64 1.50
C THR A 64 10.41 3.07 2.92
N SER A 65 11.57 2.85 3.55
CA SER A 65 11.68 2.42 4.94
C SER A 65 11.13 3.45 5.92
N ASP A 66 11.49 4.72 5.72
CA ASP A 66 11.04 5.82 6.57
C ASP A 66 9.52 6.04 6.47
N PHE A 67 8.95 5.75 5.30
CA PHE A 67 7.50 5.75 5.09
C PHE A 67 6.80 4.63 5.88
N ILE A 68 7.22 3.37 5.71
CA ILE A 68 6.62 2.23 6.42
C ILE A 68 6.74 2.39 7.94
N SER A 69 7.87 2.92 8.41
CA SER A 69 8.12 3.18 9.84
C SER A 69 7.45 4.45 10.37
N LYS A 70 6.63 5.13 9.56
CA LYS A 70 5.91 6.36 9.89
C LYS A 70 6.81 7.51 10.37
N ARG A 71 8.11 7.46 10.05
CA ARG A 71 9.08 8.54 10.29
C ARG A 71 8.89 9.70 9.32
N GLN A 72 8.40 9.39 8.12
CA GLN A 72 8.10 10.38 7.09
C GLN A 72 6.76 10.07 6.45
N ARG A 73 5.84 11.04 6.45
CA ARG A 73 4.61 10.98 5.66
C ARG A 73 4.87 11.39 4.21
N TRP A 74 4.19 10.75 3.28
CA TRP A 74 4.17 11.18 1.88
C TRP A 74 2.99 12.13 1.65
N SER A 75 3.19 13.14 0.80
CA SER A 75 2.11 14.03 0.40
C SER A 75 1.06 13.29 -0.43
N SER A 76 -0.16 13.80 -0.46
CA SER A 76 -1.24 13.25 -1.30
C SER A 76 -0.83 13.16 -2.77
N ASP A 77 -0.16 14.19 -3.31
CA ASP A 77 0.38 14.16 -4.68
C ASP A 77 1.37 13.03 -4.90
N LYS A 78 2.22 12.74 -3.90
CA LYS A 78 3.19 11.65 -3.98
C LYS A 78 2.49 10.30 -3.94
N LEU A 79 1.50 10.12 -3.07
CA LEU A 79 0.68 8.92 -3.00
C LEU A 79 -0.02 8.69 -4.35
N ILE A 80 -0.69 9.70 -4.91
CA ILE A 80 -1.37 9.62 -6.22
C ILE A 80 -0.39 9.21 -7.34
N LYS A 81 0.79 9.85 -7.40
CA LYS A 81 1.83 9.52 -8.41
C LYS A 81 2.33 8.09 -8.27
N ILE A 82 2.56 7.63 -7.05
CA ILE A 82 3.03 6.26 -6.77
C ILE A 82 1.94 5.26 -7.12
N THR A 83 0.69 5.52 -6.74
CA THR A 83 -0.43 4.64 -7.03
C THR A 83 -0.60 4.43 -8.53
N LYS A 84 -0.51 5.50 -9.32
CA LYS A 84 -0.51 5.42 -10.78
C LYS A 84 0.71 4.68 -11.32
N LYS A 85 1.90 4.95 -10.80
CA LYS A 85 3.14 4.36 -11.35
C LYS A 85 3.26 2.87 -11.07
N VAL A 86 3.00 2.45 -9.83
CA VAL A 86 3.23 1.07 -9.39
C VAL A 86 2.05 0.17 -9.75
N PHE A 87 0.82 0.64 -9.53
CA PHE A 87 -0.39 -0.18 -9.67
C PHE A 87 -1.22 0.18 -10.91
N ASP A 88 -0.87 1.26 -11.62
CA ASP A 88 -1.65 1.78 -12.75
C ASP A 88 -3.12 1.98 -12.37
N LEU A 89 -3.30 2.63 -11.22
CA LEU A 89 -4.59 3.02 -10.67
C LEU A 89 -4.72 4.54 -10.65
N GLN A 90 -5.94 5.02 -10.82
CA GLN A 90 -6.29 6.42 -10.62
C GLN A 90 -6.90 6.60 -9.23
N VAL A 91 -6.46 7.64 -8.53
CA VAL A 91 -7.02 8.03 -7.23
C VAL A 91 -8.05 9.12 -7.47
N LYS A 92 -9.27 8.91 -7.00
CA LYS A 92 -10.33 9.92 -6.98
C LYS A 92 -10.45 10.46 -5.55
N LEU A 93 -10.35 11.78 -5.40
CA LEU A 93 -10.63 12.44 -4.12
C LEU A 93 -12.14 12.68 -4.01
N THR A 94 -12.73 12.19 -2.92
CA THR A 94 -14.14 12.39 -2.57
C THR A 94 -14.23 13.20 -1.28
N ILE A 95 -15.31 13.97 -1.15
CA ILE A 95 -15.66 14.71 0.07
C ILE A 95 -16.90 14.04 0.63
N GLU A 96 -16.86 13.69 1.91
CA GLU A 96 -17.95 13.01 2.61
C GLU A 96 -18.42 13.87 3.77
N SER A 97 -19.73 13.84 4.06
CA SER A 97 -20.27 14.52 5.24
C SER A 97 -19.84 13.75 6.48
N SER A 98 -19.21 14.44 7.43
CA SER A 98 -19.01 13.95 8.80
C SER A 98 -20.35 14.03 9.54
N ASP A 99 -21.37 13.29 9.07
CA ASP A 99 -22.63 13.24 9.79
C ASP A 99 -22.41 12.51 11.11
N TYR A 100 -22.20 13.35 12.13
CA TYR A 100 -22.26 13.03 13.55
C TYR A 100 -23.49 12.14 13.75
N LYS A 101 -23.28 10.91 14.23
CA LYS A 101 -24.35 10.14 14.86
C LYS A 101 -24.79 10.87 16.14
N SER A 102 -25.51 11.99 15.97
CA SER A 102 -26.49 12.42 16.95
C SER A 102 -27.57 11.35 16.91
N LYS A 103 -27.41 10.31 17.73
CA LYS A 103 -28.54 9.51 18.19
C LYS A 103 -29.51 10.48 18.86
N ALA A 104 -30.43 11.03 18.07
CA ALA A 104 -31.65 11.61 18.55
C ALA A 104 -32.71 10.51 18.56
N SER A 105 -33.42 10.46 19.68
CA SER A 105 -34.65 9.71 19.97
C SER A 105 -34.45 8.30 20.52
#